data_AF-A0A0C3KRC0-F1
#
_entry.id   AF-A0A0C3KRC0-F1
#
_cell.length_a   1.000
_cell.length_b   1.000
_cell.length_c   1.000
_cell.angle_alpha   90.00
_cell.angle_beta   90.00
_cell.angle_gamma   90.00
#
_symmetry.space_group_name_H-M   'P 1'
#
loop_
_entity.id
_entity.type
_entity.pdbx_description
1 polymer ?
#
loop_
_entity_poly.entity_id
_entity_poly.type
_entity_poly.pdbx_seq_one_letter_code
_entity_poly.pdbx_strand_id
1 'polypeptide(L)'
;MHSLSGNYGAFNACILAKYNDHWITSPNADFVPKPFLFWHDGCFGHIDCFQWPQLYAEHYMWARCIPRHAVYRDDPTWSWMWWNIRNVLEDFALERGLVFRVGRVHLDKWKHLEILYKRLEEQAKNWPPKNPDNEGPLWQLPFTFHDMVVLVALVQCLCLDIYAMVDSLEIKITPPSGPSFNAKQCWMGAFTTDPDVCERLFEARIPVWLVWKPELVPKDMKIHCKVDITCPEGIITTPDEFKVGQMLKWNARWYYPGDPMHVHTREAPVVGLEQFAVPWPEPSPTALTPTTSGSMALSTMSSSMPSSTSGVVRMDRAKHCSSPCGCFITD
;
A
#
# COMPACT_ATOMS: atom_id res chain seq x y z
N MET A 1 9.92 -17.93 -23.25
CA MET A 1 9.64 -16.49 -23.25
C MET A 1 9.81 -15.97 -24.67
N HIS A 2 8.70 -15.67 -25.36
CA HIS A 2 8.75 -15.01 -26.66
C HIS A 2 9.01 -13.52 -26.45
N SER A 3 10.07 -13.00 -27.07
CA SER A 3 10.35 -11.56 -27.10
C SER A 3 9.27 -10.85 -27.89
N LEU A 4 8.46 -10.03 -27.22
CA LEU A 4 7.46 -9.18 -27.83
C LEU A 4 8.18 -8.02 -28.55
N SER A 5 8.42 -8.13 -29.87
CA SER A 5 9.07 -7.09 -30.66
C SER A 5 8.03 -6.19 -31.37
N GLY A 6 7.65 -5.09 -30.75
CA GLY A 6 6.81 -4.03 -31.32
C GLY A 6 6.78 -2.84 -30.37
N ASN A 7 6.64 -1.60 -30.84
CA ASN A 7 6.50 -0.47 -29.92
C ASN A 7 5.12 -0.55 -29.24
N TYR A 8 5.08 -1.04 -28.01
CA TYR A 8 3.85 -1.12 -27.21
C TYR A 8 3.64 0.21 -26.47
N GLY A 9 2.56 0.92 -26.81
CA GLY A 9 2.02 1.98 -25.96
C GLY A 9 1.15 1.39 -24.86
N ALA A 10 0.90 2.16 -23.79
CA ALA A 10 0.11 1.75 -22.63
C ALA A 10 -1.34 1.31 -22.97
N PHE A 11 -1.85 1.73 -24.14
CA PHE A 11 -3.21 1.42 -24.60
C PHE A 11 -3.30 0.16 -25.47
N ASN A 12 -2.19 -0.49 -25.81
CA ASN A 12 -2.23 -1.83 -26.41
C ASN A 12 -2.17 -2.89 -25.31
N ALA A 13 -2.98 -3.94 -25.44
CA ALA A 13 -3.05 -5.01 -24.47
C ALA A 13 -2.10 -6.15 -24.86
N CYS A 14 -1.04 -6.35 -24.07
CA CYS A 14 -0.22 -7.56 -24.15
C CYS A 14 -1.09 -8.80 -23.89
N ILE A 15 -1.94 -8.71 -22.86
CA ILE A 15 -2.88 -9.75 -22.48
C ILE A 15 -4.26 -9.18 -22.24
N LEU A 16 -5.28 -10.01 -22.48
CA LEU A 16 -6.67 -9.77 -22.15
C LEU A 16 -7.24 -11.00 -21.44
N ALA A 17 -7.94 -10.80 -20.34
CA ALA A 17 -8.81 -11.80 -19.74
C ALA A 17 -10.25 -11.27 -19.65
N LYS A 18 -11.22 -12.18 -19.69
CA LYS A 18 -12.63 -11.86 -19.38
C LYS A 18 -12.91 -12.29 -17.95
N TYR A 19 -13.55 -11.43 -17.18
CA TYR A 19 -13.96 -11.73 -15.81
C TYR A 19 -15.35 -11.15 -15.54
N ASN A 20 -16.33 -12.03 -15.33
CA ASN A 20 -17.75 -11.68 -15.31
C ASN A 20 -18.11 -10.82 -16.55
N ASP A 21 -18.79 -9.70 -16.35
CA ASP A 21 -19.19 -8.78 -17.42
C ASP A 21 -18.11 -7.75 -17.78
N HIS A 22 -16.84 -7.98 -17.41
CA HIS A 22 -15.75 -7.04 -17.63
C HIS A 22 -14.60 -7.66 -18.40
N TRP A 23 -13.82 -6.78 -19.03
CA TRP A 23 -12.58 -7.12 -19.73
C TRP A 23 -11.42 -6.54 -18.93
N ILE A 24 -10.40 -7.34 -18.66
CA ILE A 24 -9.21 -6.90 -17.94
C ILE A 24 -8.03 -7.03 -18.89
N THR A 25 -7.37 -5.91 -19.16
CA THR A 25 -6.19 -5.88 -20.04
C THR A 25 -4.95 -5.49 -19.27
N SER A 26 -3.80 -6.01 -19.66
CA SER A 26 -2.52 -5.46 -19.20
C SER A 26 -1.60 -5.16 -20.38
N PRO A 27 -0.95 -3.98 -20.40
CA PRO A 27 0.08 -3.66 -21.38
C PRO A 27 1.45 -4.27 -21.05
N ASN A 28 1.72 -4.63 -19.79
CA ASN A 28 3.07 -5.01 -19.33
C ASN A 28 3.15 -6.25 -18.40
N ALA A 29 2.03 -6.89 -18.08
CA ALA A 29 1.97 -8.17 -17.39
C ALA A 29 1.72 -9.33 -18.37
N ASP A 30 2.09 -10.54 -17.95
CA ASP A 30 1.95 -11.80 -18.69
C ASP A 30 0.82 -12.70 -18.14
N PHE A 31 0.18 -12.30 -17.04
CA PHE A 31 -1.02 -12.94 -16.48
C PHE A 31 -2.02 -11.88 -16.01
N VAL A 32 -3.31 -12.26 -15.90
CA VAL A 32 -4.32 -11.42 -15.23
C VAL A 32 -4.70 -12.06 -13.91
N PRO A 33 -4.43 -11.44 -12.76
CA PRO A 33 -4.83 -11.99 -11.48
C PRO A 33 -6.34 -11.89 -11.30
N LYS A 34 -6.89 -12.82 -10.53
CA LYS A 34 -8.29 -12.74 -10.12
C LYS A 34 -8.48 -11.54 -9.20
N PRO A 35 -9.41 -10.61 -9.50
CA PRO A 35 -9.73 -9.51 -8.60
C PRO A 35 -10.29 -10.07 -7.29
N PHE A 36 -9.59 -9.83 -6.19
CA PHE A 36 -10.02 -10.18 -4.83
C PHE A 36 -9.89 -8.95 -3.94
N LEU A 37 -10.92 -8.72 -3.11
CA LEU A 37 -10.88 -7.83 -1.96
C LEU A 37 -11.51 -8.60 -0.80
N PHE A 38 -10.67 -9.06 0.13
CA PHE A 38 -11.15 -9.62 1.38
C PHE A 38 -11.08 -8.54 2.47
N TRP A 39 -12.21 -8.33 3.14
CA TRP A 39 -12.31 -7.40 4.28
C TRP A 39 -12.27 -8.12 5.65
N HIS A 40 -12.01 -9.44 5.71
CA HIS A 40 -12.45 -10.26 6.86
C HIS A 40 -11.47 -11.26 7.48
N ASP A 41 -10.22 -11.37 7.04
CA ASP A 41 -9.26 -12.31 7.69
C ASP A 41 -8.56 -11.72 8.91
N GLY A 42 -8.94 -10.51 9.34
CA GLY A 42 -8.28 -9.82 10.45
C GLY A 42 -6.93 -9.21 10.06
N CYS A 43 -6.57 -9.20 8.78
CA CYS A 43 -5.50 -8.37 8.27
C CYS A 43 -5.96 -6.90 8.26
N PHE A 44 -5.32 -6.09 9.08
CA PHE A 44 -5.71 -4.71 9.35
C PHE A 44 -5.27 -3.79 8.21
N GLY A 45 -6.21 -3.34 7.38
CA GLY A 45 -5.91 -2.23 6.47
C GLY A 45 -6.84 -2.09 5.27
N HIS A 46 -6.85 -0.91 4.69
CA HIS A 46 -7.42 -0.68 3.35
C HIS A 46 -6.55 -1.33 2.26
N ILE A 47 -5.26 -1.52 2.56
CA ILE A 47 -4.30 -2.27 1.76
C ILE A 47 -3.98 -3.56 2.51
N ASP A 48 -4.16 -4.69 1.84
CA ASP A 48 -3.69 -5.98 2.35
C ASP A 48 -2.40 -6.36 1.61
N CYS A 49 -1.26 -6.15 2.28
CA CYS A 49 0.06 -6.44 1.72
C CYS A 49 0.33 -7.94 1.47
N PHE A 50 -0.53 -8.83 1.95
CA PHE A 50 -0.43 -10.27 1.71
C PHE A 50 -1.27 -10.71 0.51
N GLN A 51 -2.26 -9.91 0.12
CA GLN A 51 -3.18 -10.22 -0.96
C GLN A 51 -2.86 -9.49 -2.26
N TRP A 52 -3.31 -10.07 -3.35
CA TRP A 52 -2.69 -9.88 -4.65
C TRP A 52 -3.76 -9.61 -5.72
N PRO A 53 -3.56 -8.62 -6.62
CA PRO A 53 -3.05 -7.24 -6.48
C PRO A 53 -4.05 -6.23 -5.90
N GLN A 54 -3.55 -5.04 -5.56
CA GLN A 54 -4.35 -3.95 -4.99
C GLN A 54 -5.12 -3.16 -6.05
N LEU A 55 -6.23 -2.56 -5.65
CA LEU A 55 -6.84 -1.47 -6.40
C LEU A 55 -5.95 -0.22 -6.27
N TYR A 56 -5.71 0.47 -7.37
CA TYR A 56 -4.97 1.73 -7.35
C TYR A 56 -5.68 2.75 -6.45
N ALA A 57 -4.92 3.29 -5.51
CA ALA A 57 -5.32 4.33 -4.60
C ALA A 57 -4.20 5.36 -4.49
N GLU A 58 -4.52 6.63 -4.75
CA GLU A 58 -3.53 7.72 -4.68
C GLU A 58 -2.99 7.93 -3.25
N HIS A 59 -3.78 7.62 -2.23
CA HIS A 59 -3.34 7.70 -0.84
C HIS A 59 -2.40 6.55 -0.43
N TYR A 60 -2.33 5.48 -1.23
CA TYR A 60 -1.47 4.31 -1.01
C TYR A 60 -0.58 4.02 -2.23
N MET A 61 0.06 5.05 -2.79
CA MET A 61 0.86 4.91 -4.02
C MET A 61 1.94 3.82 -3.96
N TRP A 62 2.49 3.53 -2.78
CA TRP A 62 3.52 2.50 -2.62
C TRP A 62 2.98 1.07 -2.69
N ALA A 63 1.68 0.85 -2.45
CA ALA A 63 1.11 -0.48 -2.28
C ALA A 63 1.32 -1.39 -3.51
N ARG A 64 1.31 -0.80 -4.71
CA ARG A 64 1.62 -1.49 -5.97
C ARG A 64 3.05 -2.03 -6.07
N CYS A 65 3.97 -1.50 -5.27
CA CYS A 65 5.37 -1.91 -5.18
C CYS A 65 5.60 -2.94 -4.07
N ILE A 66 4.55 -3.36 -3.35
CA ILE A 66 4.67 -4.43 -2.36
C ILE A 66 5.21 -5.68 -3.05
N PRO A 67 6.27 -6.31 -2.51
CA PRO A 67 6.86 -7.48 -3.13
C PRO A 67 5.88 -8.66 -3.12
N ARG A 68 5.99 -9.53 -4.12
CA ARG A 68 5.16 -10.72 -4.22
C ARG A 68 5.75 -11.88 -3.47
N HIS A 69 4.93 -12.56 -2.67
CA HIS A 69 5.35 -13.80 -2.02
C HIS A 69 5.98 -14.82 -2.99
N ALA A 70 5.38 -15.03 -4.16
CA ALA A 70 5.87 -16.00 -5.15
C ALA A 70 7.32 -15.74 -5.60
N VAL A 71 7.78 -14.50 -5.56
CA VAL A 71 9.14 -14.11 -5.99
C VAL A 71 10.16 -14.33 -4.86
N TYR A 72 9.72 -14.21 -3.62
CA TYR A 72 10.57 -14.32 -2.42
C TYR A 72 10.36 -15.60 -1.62
N ARG A 73 9.58 -16.56 -2.16
CA ARG A 73 9.26 -17.83 -1.50
C ARG A 73 10.50 -18.59 -1.06
N ASP A 74 11.53 -18.60 -1.90
CA ASP A 74 12.80 -19.30 -1.64
C ASP A 74 13.88 -18.39 -1.05
N ASP A 75 13.58 -17.11 -0.79
CA ASP A 75 14.53 -16.19 -0.16
C ASP A 75 14.62 -16.49 1.35
N PRO A 76 15.83 -16.78 1.89
CA PRO A 76 15.99 -17.20 3.28
C PRO A 76 15.62 -16.11 4.30
N THR A 77 15.54 -14.85 3.87
CA THR A 77 15.22 -13.70 4.70
C THR A 77 13.80 -13.22 4.42
N TRP A 78 13.45 -12.98 3.16
CA TRP A 78 12.17 -12.38 2.77
C TRP A 78 10.98 -13.32 2.86
N SER A 79 11.18 -14.64 2.77
CA SER A 79 10.08 -15.61 2.95
C SER A 79 9.37 -15.47 4.30
N TRP A 80 10.06 -14.96 5.33
CA TRP A 80 9.50 -14.69 6.66
C TRP A 80 8.45 -13.57 6.69
N MET A 81 8.39 -12.72 5.67
CA MET A 81 7.31 -11.73 5.52
C MET A 81 5.95 -12.40 5.28
N TRP A 82 5.92 -13.66 4.84
CA TRP A 82 4.71 -14.46 4.66
C TRP A 82 4.68 -15.69 5.57
N TRP A 83 5.46 -15.69 6.65
CA TRP A 83 5.46 -16.78 7.61
C TRP A 83 4.20 -16.75 8.48
N ASN A 84 3.43 -17.83 8.45
CA ASN A 84 2.29 -18.04 9.34
C ASN A 84 2.75 -18.72 10.63
N ILE A 85 2.65 -18.01 11.76
CA ILE A 85 2.87 -18.59 13.08
C ILE A 85 1.78 -19.63 13.39
N ARG A 86 2.18 -20.82 13.83
CA ARG A 86 1.24 -21.89 14.19
C ARG A 86 1.25 -22.10 15.71
N ASN A 87 0.15 -22.62 16.24
CA ASN A 87 0.02 -22.95 17.65
C ASN A 87 0.69 -24.30 17.97
N VAL A 88 2.00 -24.38 17.72
CA VAL A 88 2.86 -25.56 17.92
C VAL A 88 4.15 -25.12 18.62
N LEU A 89 4.81 -26.03 19.32
CA LEU A 89 5.98 -25.71 20.17
C LEU A 89 7.17 -25.15 19.39
N GLU A 90 7.27 -25.49 18.11
CA GLU A 90 8.33 -25.04 17.20
C GLU A 90 8.18 -23.56 16.81
N ASP A 91 6.96 -23.02 16.88
CA ASP A 91 6.63 -21.66 16.49
C ASP A 91 6.26 -20.79 17.71
N PHE A 92 5.63 -21.38 18.74
CA PHE A 92 5.13 -20.71 19.93
C PHE A 92 5.46 -21.50 21.22
N ALA A 93 6.36 -20.94 22.03
CA ALA A 93 6.77 -21.51 23.31
C ALA A 93 5.84 -21.04 24.43
N LEU A 94 5.11 -21.97 25.06
CA LEU A 94 4.24 -21.67 26.20
C LEU A 94 5.05 -21.34 27.47
N GLU A 95 4.56 -20.35 28.22
CA GLU A 95 5.12 -20.02 29.52
C GLU A 95 4.69 -21.06 30.57
N ARG A 96 5.66 -21.54 31.36
CA ARG A 96 5.38 -22.55 32.41
C ARG A 96 4.70 -21.90 33.61
N GLY A 97 3.71 -22.60 34.16
CA GLY A 97 3.08 -22.22 35.43
C GLY A 97 1.96 -21.17 35.33
N LEU A 98 1.51 -20.84 34.11
CA LEU A 98 0.39 -19.93 33.90
C LEU A 98 -0.90 -20.68 33.58
N VAL A 99 -2.01 -20.22 34.17
CA VAL A 99 -3.36 -20.79 33.96
C VAL A 99 -3.87 -20.51 32.54
N PHE A 100 -3.39 -19.44 31.93
CA PHE A 100 -3.72 -19.05 30.56
C PHE A 100 -2.69 -19.59 29.57
N ARG A 101 -3.15 -19.93 28.35
CA ARG A 101 -2.28 -20.31 27.23
C ARG A 101 -1.57 -19.09 26.64
N VAL A 102 -0.68 -18.50 27.42
CA VAL A 102 0.22 -17.43 26.99
C VAL A 102 1.61 -17.98 26.72
N GLY A 103 2.32 -17.32 25.82
CA GLY A 103 3.62 -17.78 25.36
C GLY A 103 4.32 -16.72 24.54
N ARG A 104 5.38 -17.16 23.85
CA ARG A 104 6.26 -16.32 23.05
C ARG A 104 6.54 -16.98 21.72
N VAL A 105 6.87 -16.17 20.72
CA VAL A 105 7.47 -16.68 19.49
C VAL A 105 8.76 -17.43 19.83
N HIS A 106 8.95 -18.61 19.24
CA HIS A 106 10.16 -19.39 19.46
C HIS A 106 11.40 -18.56 19.09
N LEU A 107 12.45 -18.63 19.91
CA LEU A 107 13.62 -17.75 19.81
C LEU A 107 14.26 -17.77 18.42
N ASP A 108 14.38 -18.94 17.81
CA ASP A 108 14.98 -19.05 16.48
C ASP A 108 14.11 -18.43 15.38
N LYS A 109 12.78 -18.49 15.50
CA LYS A 109 11.85 -17.82 14.58
C LYS A 109 11.95 -16.30 14.72
N TRP A 110 11.99 -15.83 15.97
CA TRP A 110 12.16 -14.40 16.27
C TRP A 110 13.45 -13.83 15.67
N LYS A 111 14.57 -14.55 15.75
CA LYS A 111 15.84 -14.09 15.15
C LYS A 111 15.70 -13.75 13.66
N HIS A 112 14.87 -14.48 12.91
CA HIS A 112 14.67 -14.21 11.49
C HIS A 112 13.86 -12.91 11.26
N LEU A 113 12.81 -12.69 12.06
CA LEU A 113 12.07 -11.42 12.05
C LEU A 113 12.95 -10.24 12.48
N GLU A 114 13.83 -10.44 13.46
CA GLU A 114 14.77 -9.42 13.92
C GLU A 114 15.80 -9.06 12.83
N ILE A 115 16.30 -10.04 12.07
CA ILE A 115 17.20 -9.80 10.94
C ILE A 115 16.51 -8.93 9.88
N LEU A 116 15.23 -9.21 9.58
CA LEU A 116 14.42 -8.40 8.66
C LEU A 116 14.23 -6.97 9.15
N TYR A 117 13.84 -6.81 10.43
CA TYR A 117 13.69 -5.50 11.05
C TYR A 117 14.99 -4.68 10.95
N LYS A 118 16.14 -5.28 11.30
CA LYS A 118 17.45 -4.62 11.21
C LYS A 118 17.80 -4.22 9.77
N ARG A 119 17.48 -5.05 8.79
CA ARG A 119 17.71 -4.73 7.37
C ARG A 119 16.88 -3.54 6.92
N LEU A 120 15.61 -3.47 7.33
CA LEU A 120 14.74 -2.34 7.02
C LEU A 120 15.17 -1.08 7.76
N GLU A 121 15.61 -1.22 9.01
CA GLU A 121 16.18 -0.11 9.78
C GLU A 121 17.42 0.46 9.07
N GLU A 122 18.34 -0.37 8.59
CA GLU A 122 19.48 0.06 7.77
C GLU A 122 19.04 0.82 6.50
N GLN A 123 18.02 0.32 5.78
CA GLN A 123 17.49 1.01 4.60
C GLN A 123 16.86 2.36 4.96
N ALA A 124 16.17 2.43 6.11
CA ALA A 124 15.55 3.62 6.63
C ALA A 124 16.53 4.62 7.26
N LYS A 125 17.80 4.27 7.51
CA LYS A 125 18.80 5.23 8.04
C LYS A 125 19.04 6.42 7.11
N ASN A 126 18.72 6.29 5.83
CA ASN A 126 18.79 7.38 4.86
C ASN A 126 17.62 8.38 4.98
N TRP A 127 16.64 8.11 5.86
CA TRP A 127 15.50 8.97 6.14
C TRP A 127 15.73 9.81 7.40
N PRO A 128 15.07 10.98 7.54
CA PRO A 128 15.31 11.89 8.64
C PRO A 128 15.15 11.22 10.02
N PRO A 129 15.96 11.66 11.02
CA PRO A 129 16.18 10.92 12.25
C PRO A 129 14.89 10.71 13.08
N LYS A 130 14.76 9.49 13.62
CA LYS A 130 13.76 9.16 14.65
C LYS A 130 14.07 9.90 15.95
N ASN A 131 13.01 10.27 16.67
CA ASN A 131 13.09 10.68 18.07
C ASN A 131 13.85 9.61 18.89
N PRO A 132 14.79 10.01 19.76
CA PRO A 132 15.66 9.09 20.51
C PRO A 132 14.93 8.30 21.61
N ASP A 133 13.69 8.64 21.92
CA ASP A 133 12.90 7.98 22.95
C ASP A 133 12.13 6.81 22.35
N ASN A 134 12.73 5.63 22.30
CA ASN A 134 11.95 4.40 22.15
C ASN A 134 12.31 3.39 23.23
N GLU A 135 11.27 3.06 23.97
CA GLU A 135 11.21 2.13 25.09
C GLU A 135 11.61 0.71 24.68
N GLY A 136 11.86 -0.11 25.70
CA GLY A 136 12.44 -1.45 25.57
C GLY A 136 11.67 -2.43 24.66
N PRO A 137 12.29 -3.59 24.40
CA PRO A 137 11.79 -4.58 23.45
C PRO A 137 10.40 -5.13 23.80
N LEU A 138 9.34 -4.60 23.14
CA LEU A 138 7.94 -5.06 23.25
C LEU A 138 7.76 -6.59 23.08
N TRP A 139 8.68 -7.23 22.36
CA TRP A 139 8.73 -8.68 22.12
C TRP A 139 9.15 -9.52 23.33
N GLN A 140 9.61 -8.91 24.41
CA GLN A 140 9.90 -9.59 25.68
C GLN A 140 8.68 -9.72 26.58
N LEU A 141 7.48 -9.39 26.11
CA LEU A 141 6.24 -9.62 26.85
C LEU A 141 5.57 -10.93 26.39
N PRO A 142 5.01 -11.74 27.32
CA PRO A 142 4.21 -12.89 26.95
C PRO A 142 2.83 -12.44 26.47
N PHE A 143 2.33 -13.05 25.40
CA PHE A 143 1.05 -12.73 24.80
C PHE A 143 0.21 -14.00 24.66
N THR A 144 -1.10 -13.84 24.47
CA THR A 144 -1.91 -14.98 23.99
C THR A 144 -1.44 -15.35 22.58
N PHE A 145 -1.67 -16.60 22.17
CA PHE A 145 -1.34 -17.02 20.80
C PHE A 145 -2.01 -16.11 19.75
N HIS A 146 -3.26 -15.72 19.99
CA HIS A 146 -4.01 -14.83 19.12
C HIS A 146 -3.35 -13.44 19.00
N ASP A 147 -3.00 -12.83 20.13
CA ASP A 147 -2.32 -11.52 20.12
C ASP A 147 -0.95 -11.61 19.44
N MET A 148 -0.24 -12.74 19.55
CA MET A 148 1.00 -12.96 18.80
C MET A 148 0.77 -13.08 17.30
N VAL A 149 -0.27 -13.78 16.84
CA VAL A 149 -0.61 -13.86 15.41
C VAL A 149 -0.82 -12.44 14.86
N VAL A 150 -1.62 -11.63 15.56
CA VAL A 150 -1.88 -10.23 15.18
C VAL A 150 -0.58 -9.41 15.18
N LEU A 151 0.25 -9.54 16.21
CA LEU A 151 1.51 -8.80 16.30
C LEU A 151 2.48 -9.17 15.17
N VAL A 152 2.63 -10.45 14.86
CA VAL A 152 3.48 -10.93 13.76
C VAL A 152 2.97 -10.41 12.43
N ALA A 153 1.66 -10.50 12.17
CA ALA A 153 1.05 -9.97 10.95
C ALA A 153 1.27 -8.46 10.82
N LEU A 154 1.06 -7.69 11.90
CA LEU A 154 1.31 -6.23 11.89
C LEU A 154 2.77 -5.89 11.59
N VAL A 155 3.72 -6.62 12.19
CA VAL A 155 5.15 -6.42 11.90
C VAL A 155 5.43 -6.72 10.43
N GLN A 156 4.92 -7.84 9.90
CA GLN A 156 5.07 -8.20 8.50
C GLN A 156 4.46 -7.14 7.56
N CYS A 157 3.26 -6.64 7.86
CA CYS A 157 2.61 -5.55 7.10
C CYS A 157 3.48 -4.30 7.05
N LEU A 158 3.89 -3.81 8.22
CA LEU A 158 4.71 -2.60 8.34
C LEU A 158 6.04 -2.77 7.58
N CYS A 159 6.65 -3.95 7.67
CA CYS A 159 7.88 -4.27 6.96
C CYS A 159 7.69 -4.23 5.43
N LEU A 160 6.61 -4.83 4.92
CA LEU A 160 6.28 -4.83 3.49
C LEU A 160 5.95 -3.42 2.99
N ASP A 161 5.20 -2.63 3.77
CA ASP A 161 4.88 -1.24 3.45
C ASP A 161 6.13 -0.36 3.39
N ILE A 162 6.99 -0.44 4.41
CA ILE A 162 8.26 0.33 4.44
C ILE A 162 9.12 -0.03 3.24
N TYR A 163 9.25 -1.32 2.92
CA TYR A 163 10.01 -1.75 1.75
C TYR A 163 9.42 -1.19 0.46
N ALA A 164 8.11 -1.31 0.28
CA ALA A 164 7.40 -0.81 -0.89
C ALA A 164 7.50 0.72 -1.01
N MET A 165 7.44 1.46 0.11
CA MET A 165 7.63 2.90 0.14
C MET A 165 9.03 3.28 -0.32
N VAL A 166 10.06 2.66 0.26
CA VAL A 166 11.46 2.92 -0.11
C VAL A 166 11.68 2.62 -1.59
N ASP A 167 11.27 1.44 -2.06
CA ASP A 167 11.44 1.04 -3.45
C ASP A 167 10.63 1.94 -4.40
N SER A 168 9.46 2.43 -3.98
CA SER A 168 8.64 3.37 -4.76
C SER A 168 9.31 4.73 -4.95
N LEU A 169 10.08 5.22 -3.97
CA LEU A 169 10.83 6.46 -4.08
C LEU A 169 12.07 6.31 -4.97
N GLU A 170 12.64 5.11 -5.03
CA GLU A 170 13.79 4.81 -5.88
C GLU A 170 13.41 4.58 -7.35
N ILE A 171 12.11 4.51 -7.68
CA ILE A 171 11.62 4.44 -9.05
C ILE A 171 11.95 5.74 -9.77
N LYS A 172 13.12 5.77 -10.40
CA LYS A 172 13.44 6.76 -11.43
C LYS A 172 12.50 6.48 -12.59
N ILE A 173 11.56 7.39 -12.84
CA ILE A 173 10.81 7.46 -14.09
C ILE A 173 11.82 7.80 -15.18
N THR A 174 12.50 6.77 -15.67
CA THR A 174 13.37 6.89 -16.83
C THR A 174 12.44 6.79 -18.03
N PRO A 175 12.44 7.79 -18.93
CA PRO A 175 11.61 7.73 -20.12
C PRO A 175 11.82 6.40 -20.83
N PRO A 176 10.76 5.78 -21.35
CA PRO A 176 10.86 4.50 -22.02
C PRO A 176 11.83 4.57 -23.21
N SER A 177 13.07 4.10 -23.04
CA SER A 177 14.06 3.95 -24.12
C SER A 177 14.19 2.48 -24.53
N GLY A 178 13.17 1.95 -25.21
CA GLY A 178 13.20 0.58 -25.72
C GLY A 178 11.84 0.06 -26.21
N PRO A 179 11.81 -0.97 -27.08
CA PRO A 179 10.57 -1.49 -27.68
C PRO A 179 9.78 -2.44 -26.77
N SER A 180 10.30 -2.87 -25.62
CA SER A 180 9.57 -3.77 -24.72
C SER A 180 9.79 -3.39 -23.25
N PHE A 181 8.68 -3.13 -22.54
CA PHE A 181 8.68 -2.83 -21.11
C PHE A 181 8.01 -3.99 -20.38
N ASN A 182 8.81 -5.00 -20.06
CA ASN A 182 8.36 -5.99 -19.09
C ASN A 182 8.25 -5.30 -17.72
N ALA A 183 7.09 -5.43 -17.10
CA ALA A 183 6.91 -4.95 -15.73
C ALA A 183 7.90 -5.64 -14.79
N LYS A 184 8.22 -4.99 -13.67
CA LYS A 184 8.92 -5.64 -12.57
C LYS A 184 8.00 -6.69 -11.94
N GLN A 185 8.12 -7.92 -12.41
CA GLN A 185 7.31 -9.05 -11.95
C GLN A 185 7.48 -9.39 -10.46
N CYS A 186 8.45 -8.77 -9.77
CA CYS A 186 8.63 -8.86 -8.33
C CYS A 186 7.57 -8.08 -7.53
N TRP A 187 6.92 -7.09 -8.14
CA TRP A 187 5.93 -6.23 -7.49
C TRP A 187 4.51 -6.75 -7.65
N MET A 188 3.68 -6.38 -6.69
CA MET A 188 2.27 -6.72 -6.65
C MET A 188 1.50 -6.18 -7.84
N GLY A 189 1.82 -4.95 -8.26
CA GLY A 189 1.09 -4.23 -9.29
C GLY A 189 -0.25 -3.69 -8.77
N ALA A 190 -1.06 -3.15 -9.69
CA ALA A 190 -2.37 -2.60 -9.34
C ALA A 190 -3.41 -2.78 -10.45
N PHE A 191 -4.67 -2.93 -10.03
CA PHE A 191 -5.82 -2.71 -10.90
C PHE A 191 -6.18 -1.23 -10.96
N THR A 192 -6.68 -0.77 -12.10
CA THR A 192 -7.24 0.57 -12.26
C THR A 192 -8.36 0.54 -13.30
N THR A 193 -9.29 1.48 -13.23
CA THR A 193 -10.27 1.78 -14.29
C THR A 193 -9.89 3.06 -15.05
N ASP A 194 -8.88 3.78 -14.58
CA ASP A 194 -8.40 5.04 -15.13
C ASP A 194 -7.22 4.79 -16.11
N PRO A 195 -7.39 5.09 -17.41
CA PRO A 195 -6.33 4.93 -18.40
C PRO A 195 -5.10 5.80 -18.16
N ASP A 196 -5.23 6.99 -17.56
CA ASP A 196 -4.10 7.88 -17.26
C ASP A 196 -3.25 7.32 -16.12
N VAL A 197 -3.90 6.70 -15.13
CA VAL A 197 -3.19 5.90 -14.11
C VAL A 197 -2.49 4.71 -14.76
N CYS A 198 -3.14 4.02 -15.69
CA CYS A 198 -2.55 2.88 -16.37
C CYS A 198 -1.27 3.25 -17.12
N GLU A 199 -1.28 4.37 -17.85
CA GLU A 199 -0.11 4.90 -18.54
C GLU A 199 1.04 5.22 -17.57
N ARG A 200 0.76 5.95 -16.48
CA ARG A 200 1.77 6.27 -15.47
C ARG A 200 2.41 5.03 -14.85
N LEU A 201 1.60 4.01 -14.54
CA LEU A 201 2.10 2.75 -13.97
C LEU A 201 2.91 1.94 -15.00
N PHE A 202 2.47 1.94 -16.27
CA PHE A 202 3.20 1.33 -17.37
C PHE A 202 4.58 1.96 -17.55
N GLU A 203 4.68 3.29 -17.58
CA GLU A 203 5.95 4.03 -17.67
C GLU A 203 6.87 3.75 -16.48
N ALA A 204 6.31 3.60 -15.28
CA ALA A 204 7.02 3.22 -14.07
C ALA A 204 7.43 1.72 -14.02
N ARG A 205 7.07 0.92 -15.04
CA ARG A 205 7.28 -0.54 -15.11
C ARG A 205 6.62 -1.31 -13.97
N ILE A 206 5.52 -0.78 -13.44
CA ILE A 206 4.72 -1.43 -12.41
C ILE A 206 3.68 -2.30 -13.12
N PRO A 207 3.50 -3.57 -12.73
CA PRO A 207 2.45 -4.40 -13.33
C PRO A 207 1.09 -3.71 -13.16
N VAL A 208 0.35 -3.53 -14.26
CA VAL A 208 -0.93 -2.84 -14.22
C VAL A 208 -1.99 -3.58 -15.01
N TRP A 209 -3.19 -3.63 -14.46
CA TRP A 209 -4.37 -4.25 -15.08
C TRP A 209 -5.49 -3.22 -15.18
N LEU A 210 -5.79 -2.81 -16.41
CA LEU A 210 -6.87 -1.87 -16.71
C LEU A 210 -8.18 -2.65 -16.87
N VAL A 211 -9.16 -2.30 -16.05
CA VAL A 211 -10.49 -2.92 -16.02
C VAL A 211 -11.44 -2.11 -16.89
N TRP A 212 -12.07 -2.78 -17.84
CA TRP A 212 -12.99 -2.20 -18.81
C TRP A 212 -14.39 -2.77 -18.67
N LYS A 213 -15.38 -1.91 -18.88
CA LYS A 213 -16.68 -2.37 -19.38
C LYS A 213 -16.53 -2.70 -20.88
N PRO A 214 -17.14 -3.78 -21.39
CA PRO A 214 -16.98 -4.20 -22.78
C PRO A 214 -17.29 -3.10 -23.80
N GLU A 215 -18.22 -2.20 -23.50
CA GLU A 215 -18.62 -1.11 -24.39
C GLU A 215 -17.59 0.03 -24.46
N LEU A 216 -16.72 0.14 -23.45
CA LEU A 216 -15.70 1.18 -23.33
C LEU A 216 -14.34 0.77 -23.92
N VAL A 217 -14.20 -0.48 -24.35
CA VAL A 217 -12.96 -0.97 -24.94
C VAL A 217 -12.71 -0.27 -26.28
N PRO A 218 -11.54 0.39 -26.49
CA PRO A 218 -11.23 1.03 -27.75
C PRO A 218 -11.26 0.03 -28.91
N LYS A 219 -11.95 0.39 -30.00
CA LYS A 219 -12.15 -0.50 -31.17
C LYS A 219 -10.85 -0.85 -31.89
N ASP A 220 -9.85 0.00 -31.76
CA ASP A 220 -8.51 -0.12 -32.35
C ASP A 220 -7.47 -0.71 -31.39
N MET A 221 -7.87 -1.06 -30.15
CA MET A 221 -6.98 -1.70 -29.18
C MET A 221 -6.46 -3.03 -29.73
N LYS A 222 -5.14 -3.13 -29.87
CA LYS A 222 -4.49 -4.38 -30.27
C LYS A 222 -4.35 -5.28 -29.05
N ILE A 223 -4.90 -6.50 -29.16
CA ILE A 223 -4.80 -7.54 -28.13
C ILE A 223 -3.87 -8.62 -28.66
N HIS A 224 -2.76 -8.87 -27.97
CA HIS A 224 -1.76 -9.84 -28.41
C HIS A 224 -2.12 -11.26 -27.99
N CYS A 225 -2.54 -11.43 -26.73
CA CYS A 225 -2.88 -12.74 -26.18
C CYS A 225 -4.17 -12.67 -25.37
N LYS A 226 -4.99 -13.71 -25.44
CA LYS A 226 -6.08 -13.94 -24.49
C LYS A 226 -5.59 -14.95 -23.46
N VAL A 227 -5.76 -14.64 -22.19
CA VAL A 227 -5.34 -15.48 -21.07
C VAL A 227 -6.51 -15.73 -20.14
N ASP A 228 -6.42 -16.83 -19.39
CA ASP A 228 -7.35 -17.10 -18.30
C ASP A 228 -6.97 -16.29 -17.05
N ILE A 229 -7.94 -16.13 -16.16
CA ILE A 229 -7.73 -15.47 -14.88
C ILE A 229 -6.90 -16.37 -13.96
N THR A 230 -5.77 -15.85 -13.48
CA THR A 230 -4.88 -16.54 -12.55
C THR A 230 -5.37 -16.37 -11.12
N CYS A 231 -5.69 -17.48 -10.48
CA CYS A 231 -5.97 -17.46 -9.04
C CYS A 231 -4.64 -17.33 -8.26
N PRO A 232 -4.56 -16.42 -7.28
CA PRO A 232 -3.43 -16.32 -6.38
C PRO A 232 -3.32 -17.59 -5.52
N GLU A 233 -2.10 -18.06 -5.33
CA GLU A 233 -1.79 -19.16 -4.42
C GLU A 233 -1.70 -18.64 -2.98
N GLY A 234 -2.12 -19.45 -2.02
CA GLY A 234 -1.93 -19.15 -0.59
C GLY A 234 -2.88 -18.10 -0.03
N ILE A 235 -3.95 -17.71 -0.74
CA ILE A 235 -5.04 -16.95 -0.12
C ILE A 235 -5.81 -17.86 0.82
N ILE A 236 -5.89 -17.45 2.08
CA ILE A 236 -6.75 -18.07 3.09
C ILE A 236 -8.18 -17.68 2.74
N THR A 237 -8.89 -18.58 2.08
CA THR A 237 -10.30 -18.38 1.65
C THR A 237 -11.30 -18.94 2.66
N THR A 238 -10.83 -19.78 3.58
CA THR A 238 -11.65 -20.32 4.66
C THR A 238 -11.65 -19.33 5.82
N PRO A 239 -12.81 -18.77 6.21
CA PRO A 239 -12.89 -18.03 7.45
C PRO A 239 -12.59 -18.99 8.59
N ASP A 240 -11.44 -18.82 9.24
CA ASP A 240 -11.19 -19.48 10.51
C ASP A 240 -12.13 -18.84 11.53
N GLU A 241 -13.07 -19.62 12.06
CA GLU A 241 -13.95 -19.17 13.14
C GLU A 241 -13.14 -18.97 14.42
N PHE A 242 -12.52 -17.80 14.57
CA PHE A 242 -11.93 -17.39 15.83
C PHE A 242 -13.05 -16.95 16.77
N LYS A 243 -13.25 -17.69 17.87
CA LYS A 243 -14.05 -17.21 19.00
C LYS A 243 -13.30 -16.06 19.66
N VAL A 244 -13.58 -14.83 19.23
CA VAL A 244 -12.98 -13.62 19.78
C VAL A 244 -13.43 -13.44 21.24
N GLY A 245 -12.64 -13.97 22.16
CA GLY A 245 -12.70 -13.66 23.58
C GLY A 245 -11.68 -12.56 23.89
N GLN A 246 -12.16 -11.33 24.07
CA GLN A 246 -11.39 -10.17 24.55
C GLN A 246 -10.20 -9.77 23.66
N MET A 247 -10.48 -9.02 22.59
CA MET A 247 -9.45 -8.14 22.00
C MET A 247 -8.95 -7.17 23.08
N LEU A 248 -7.63 -7.07 23.24
CA LEU A 248 -7.01 -5.93 23.90
C LEU A 248 -7.55 -4.65 23.25
N LYS A 249 -8.18 -3.77 24.04
CA LYS A 249 -8.52 -2.41 23.60
C LYS A 249 -7.21 -1.67 23.33
N TRP A 250 -6.70 -1.79 22.11
CA TRP A 250 -5.59 -0.99 21.64
C TRP A 250 -6.07 0.46 21.52
N ASN A 251 -5.53 1.36 22.34
CA ASN A 251 -5.77 2.79 22.18
C ASN A 251 -4.98 3.25 20.94
N ALA A 252 -5.63 3.26 19.78
CA ALA A 252 -5.08 3.61 18.47
C ALA A 252 -4.63 5.07 18.30
N ARG A 253 -4.25 5.77 19.40
CA ARG A 253 -3.82 7.18 19.34
C ARG A 253 -2.48 7.40 18.61
N TRP A 254 -1.79 6.35 18.16
CA TRP A 254 -0.41 6.44 17.67
C TRP A 254 -0.21 6.02 16.21
N TYR A 255 -1.26 6.00 15.38
CA TYR A 255 -1.09 5.87 13.92
C TYR A 255 -1.88 6.97 13.20
N TYR A 256 -1.17 7.96 12.68
CA TYR A 256 -1.63 8.89 11.64
C TYR A 256 -0.60 8.81 10.50
N PRO A 257 -1.05 8.65 9.26
CA PRO A 257 -1.73 9.76 8.59
C PRO A 257 -3.03 9.34 7.88
N GLY A 258 -4.17 9.95 8.25
CA GLY A 258 -5.27 10.10 7.30
C GLY A 258 -6.71 9.91 7.77
N ASP A 259 -7.04 9.14 8.81
CA ASP A 259 -8.42 9.08 9.35
C ASP A 259 -8.49 8.31 10.68
N PRO A 260 -9.09 8.82 11.77
CA PRO A 260 -9.14 8.13 13.07
C PRO A 260 -10.19 7.01 13.20
N MET A 261 -10.97 6.69 12.16
CA MET A 261 -12.04 5.69 12.25
C MET A 261 -11.78 4.46 11.36
N HIS A 262 -11.17 3.44 11.95
CA HIS A 262 -11.34 2.07 11.45
C HIS A 262 -12.76 1.59 11.78
N VAL A 263 -13.65 1.65 10.79
CA VAL A 263 -14.95 0.99 10.86
C VAL A 263 -14.77 -0.45 10.42
N HIS A 264 -14.92 -1.40 11.36
CA HIS A 264 -15.15 -2.80 11.00
C HIS A 264 -16.56 -2.93 10.41
N THR A 265 -16.69 -2.85 9.08
CA THR A 265 -17.92 -3.19 8.38
C THR A 265 -18.08 -4.72 8.39
N ARG A 266 -19.14 -5.22 9.03
CA ARG A 266 -19.46 -6.65 9.19
C ARG A 266 -20.06 -7.32 7.95
N GLU A 267 -20.02 -6.69 6.78
CA GLU A 267 -20.65 -7.21 5.57
C GLU A 267 -19.73 -8.19 4.85
N ALA A 268 -20.24 -9.36 4.42
CA ALA A 268 -19.46 -10.39 3.72
C ALA A 268 -18.59 -9.82 2.58
N PRO A 269 -17.43 -10.43 2.26
CA PRO A 269 -16.53 -9.89 1.23
C PRO A 269 -17.27 -9.75 -0.10
N VAL A 270 -17.23 -8.54 -0.68
CA VAL A 270 -17.74 -8.29 -2.03
C VAL A 270 -16.74 -8.88 -3.01
N VAL A 271 -16.99 -10.12 -3.42
CA VAL A 271 -16.19 -10.77 -4.46
C VAL A 271 -16.65 -10.23 -5.81
N GLY A 272 -15.80 -9.46 -6.48
CA GLY A 272 -16.07 -9.02 -7.85
C GLY A 272 -15.62 -7.60 -8.15
N LEU A 273 -15.86 -7.20 -9.39
CA LEU A 273 -15.49 -5.87 -9.89
C LEU A 273 -16.48 -4.77 -9.48
N GLU A 274 -17.56 -5.10 -8.77
CA GLU A 274 -18.63 -4.16 -8.41
C GLU A 274 -18.14 -3.01 -7.50
N GLN A 275 -17.14 -3.28 -6.68
CA GLN A 275 -16.48 -2.27 -5.84
C GLN A 275 -15.58 -1.29 -6.61
N PHE A 276 -15.20 -1.59 -7.85
CA PHE A 276 -14.46 -0.65 -8.72
C PHE A 276 -15.40 0.42 -9.31
N ALA A 277 -16.71 0.24 -9.20
CA ALA A 277 -17.71 1.15 -9.75
C ALA A 277 -18.22 2.19 -8.74
N VAL A 278 -17.88 2.06 -7.46
CA VAL A 278 -18.35 2.98 -6.41
C VAL A 278 -17.27 4.03 -6.14
N PRO A 279 -17.53 5.32 -6.38
CA PRO A 279 -16.62 6.39 -5.96
C PRO A 279 -16.38 6.29 -4.45
N TRP A 280 -15.12 6.36 -4.04
CA TRP A 280 -14.76 6.36 -2.63
C TRP A 280 -15.47 7.50 -1.89
N PRO A 281 -16.07 7.26 -0.71
CA PRO A 281 -16.69 8.32 0.06
C PRO A 281 -15.60 9.31 0.51
N GLU A 282 -15.71 10.56 0.08
CA GLU A 282 -14.82 11.61 0.58
C GLU A 282 -15.08 11.86 2.07
N PRO A 283 -14.01 12.09 2.88
CA PRO A 283 -14.17 12.40 4.30
C PRO A 283 -15.01 13.67 4.46
N SER A 284 -16.14 13.57 5.16
CA SER A 284 -17.06 14.69 5.37
C SER A 284 -16.40 15.79 6.22
N PRO A 285 -16.32 17.05 5.75
CA PRO A 285 -15.59 18.12 6.42
C PRO A 285 -16.26 18.66 7.70
N THR A 286 -17.38 18.08 8.16
CA THR A 286 -18.26 18.74 9.14
C THR A 286 -18.00 18.39 10.61
N ALA A 287 -16.98 17.58 10.93
CA ALA A 287 -16.80 17.04 12.29
C ALA A 287 -15.61 17.62 13.08
N LEU A 288 -15.35 18.93 13.01
CA LEU A 288 -14.43 19.59 13.96
C LEU A 288 -14.94 20.99 14.34
N THR A 289 -15.80 21.07 15.35
CA THR A 289 -15.94 22.31 16.13
C THR A 289 -16.09 21.96 17.61
N PRO A 290 -15.05 22.13 18.44
CA PRO A 290 -15.20 22.02 19.87
C PRO A 290 -15.93 23.28 20.38
N THR A 291 -17.14 23.10 20.91
CA THR A 291 -17.88 24.17 21.57
C THR A 291 -17.32 24.35 22.98
N THR A 292 -16.42 25.32 23.15
CA THR A 292 -15.96 25.74 24.49
C THR A 292 -16.86 26.86 24.99
N SER A 293 -17.69 26.52 25.98
CA SER A 293 -18.43 27.48 26.80
C SER A 293 -17.50 28.04 27.89
N GLY A 294 -17.45 29.37 28.04
CA GLY A 294 -16.63 30.04 29.04
C GLY A 294 -16.83 31.55 29.07
N SER A 295 -17.85 31.99 29.81
CA SER A 295 -18.11 33.38 30.18
C SER A 295 -17.08 33.88 31.20
N MET A 296 -16.54 35.10 31.04
CA MET A 296 -16.32 36.08 32.10
C MET A 296 -15.88 37.46 31.57
N ALA A 297 -16.70 38.46 31.91
CA ALA A 297 -16.42 39.83 32.36
C ALA A 297 -15.58 40.82 31.53
N LEU A 298 -16.23 41.97 31.28
CA LEU A 298 -15.71 43.24 30.78
C LEU A 298 -14.67 43.90 31.69
N SER A 299 -13.73 44.61 31.07
CA SER A 299 -13.34 45.96 31.50
C SER A 299 -12.87 46.83 30.33
N THR A 300 -13.26 48.10 30.41
CA THR A 300 -13.31 49.15 29.38
C THR A 300 -12.05 50.03 29.34
N MET A 301 -11.90 50.78 28.22
CA MET A 301 -11.08 51.98 27.92
C MET A 301 -9.76 51.73 27.16
N SER A 302 -9.28 52.57 26.25
CA SER A 302 -9.80 53.61 25.33
C SER A 302 -8.60 54.10 24.50
N SER A 303 -8.85 54.81 23.39
CA SER A 303 -7.91 55.52 22.47
C SER A 303 -7.26 54.66 21.38
N SER A 304 -7.06 55.09 20.14
CA SER A 304 -7.44 56.27 19.36
C SER A 304 -7.16 55.97 17.87
N MET A 305 -7.99 56.52 16.98
CA MET A 305 -7.88 56.56 15.51
C MET A 305 -6.64 57.39 15.02
N PRO A 306 -6.36 57.59 13.69
CA PRO A 306 -6.92 56.98 12.46
C PRO A 306 -5.88 56.64 11.34
N SER A 307 -6.41 56.02 10.27
CA SER A 307 -6.11 56.20 8.84
C SER A 307 -4.72 55.86 8.26
N SER A 308 -4.70 55.02 7.23
CA SER A 308 -4.45 55.51 5.86
C SER A 308 -4.66 54.42 4.80
N THR A 309 -5.43 54.80 3.80
CA THR A 309 -5.58 54.23 2.47
C THR A 309 -4.27 54.22 1.69
N SER A 310 -3.96 53.12 1.00
CA SER A 310 -3.41 53.16 -0.35
C SER A 310 -3.50 51.79 -1.02
N GLY A 311 -4.25 51.72 -2.11
CA GLY A 311 -4.24 50.57 -3.01
C GLY A 311 -3.03 50.62 -3.94
N VAL A 312 -2.54 49.45 -4.35
CA VAL A 312 -1.68 49.31 -5.53
C VAL A 312 -2.07 48.03 -6.28
N VAL A 313 -2.02 48.21 -7.60
CA VAL A 313 -2.50 47.38 -8.71
C VAL A 313 -1.34 46.57 -9.32
N ARG A 314 -1.67 45.42 -9.94
CA ARG A 314 -0.91 44.64 -10.96
C ARG A 314 0.33 43.87 -10.46
N MET A 315 0.76 42.76 -11.07
CA MET A 315 0.58 42.22 -12.43
C MET A 315 0.95 40.73 -12.47
N ASP A 316 0.40 40.02 -13.46
CA ASP A 316 0.84 38.72 -13.97
C ASP A 316 2.35 38.66 -14.26
N ARG A 317 2.95 37.48 -14.03
CA ARG A 317 4.34 37.20 -14.40
C ARG A 317 4.40 36.08 -15.44
N ALA A 318 4.81 36.47 -16.64
CA ALA A 318 5.11 35.61 -17.77
C ALA A 318 6.47 34.90 -17.63
N LYS A 319 6.55 33.78 -18.36
CA LYS A 319 7.70 32.89 -18.58
C LYS A 319 8.92 33.63 -19.15
N HIS A 320 10.12 33.23 -18.72
CA HIS A 320 11.32 33.31 -19.56
C HIS A 320 12.23 32.12 -19.27
N CYS A 321 12.47 31.32 -20.31
CA CYS A 321 13.55 30.34 -20.38
C CYS A 321 14.85 31.05 -20.76
N SER A 322 15.95 30.64 -20.15
CA SER A 322 17.31 30.89 -20.65
C SER A 322 18.24 29.78 -20.19
N SER A 323 18.70 28.96 -21.13
CA SER A 323 19.83 28.04 -21.00
C SER A 323 21.16 28.80 -20.91
N PRO A 324 22.22 28.23 -20.29
CA PRO A 324 23.58 28.67 -20.56
C PRO A 324 24.38 27.65 -21.39
N CYS A 325 25.13 28.21 -22.33
CA CYS A 325 26.14 27.60 -23.19
C CYS A 325 27.29 26.96 -22.40
N GLY A 326 27.90 25.95 -23.01
CA GLY A 326 29.15 25.34 -22.57
C GLY A 326 30.39 26.13 -23.00
N CYS A 327 31.50 25.83 -22.33
CA CYS A 327 32.86 26.15 -22.77
C CYS A 327 33.71 24.88 -22.66
N PHE A 328 34.38 24.54 -23.76
CA PHE A 328 35.47 23.57 -23.83
C PHE A 328 36.77 24.21 -23.36
N ILE A 329 37.61 23.45 -22.65
CA ILE A 329 39.06 23.68 -22.59
C ILE A 329 39.73 22.34 -22.88
N THR A 330 40.52 22.32 -23.94
CA THR A 330 41.46 21.26 -24.32
C THR A 330 42.82 21.52 -23.69
N ASP A 331 43.51 20.44 -23.35
CA ASP A 331 44.94 20.25 -23.64
C ASP A 331 45.10 18.92 -24.39
#